data_AF-A0A9F2WMF4-F1
#
_entry.id   AF-A0A9F2WMF4-F1
#
_cell.length_a   1.000
_cell.length_b   1.000
_cell.length_c   1.000
_cell.angle_alpha   90.00
_cell.angle_beta   90.00
_cell.angle_gamma   90.00
#
_symmetry.space_group_name_H-M   'P 1'
#
loop_
_entity.id
_entity.type
_entity.pdbx_description
1 polymer ?
#
loop_
_entity_poly.entity_id
_entity_poly.type
_entity_poly.pdbx_seq_one_letter_code
_entity_poly.pdbx_strand_id
1 'polypeptide(L)'
;SDPGKALDVNAVYSHITVQLFQDKDEALSHTEAGSPEMAVCYANRSAALFHLGQFEICLEDIGRVQQVGSCPEKLLPKILLRKAECLLSLGRLQEAAETLHGVEERMSADQRPEAARRRLLLGQLDQLRAKACKESRAFDHLSAAPGQVQLGPEPWEESSSVSGASVSVSLDFSTCKGRHLVAAEDIPAGKLLVREEAFVSVLCPGESLLLEGSAQTLRDGQLANTDLHCHHCLRPLLASVPCQGCSYSKYCSPACAQLAWRSYHGRECALGGLLLALGVFCHVAFRTVLVAGFAEVKALVAESQGDGAAGSAAAAAAEKGSRHIPGCEANGRDGGSYRAVFSLLPHADRHSPSLR
;
A
#
# COMPACT_ATOMS: atom_id res chain seq x y z
N SER A 1 -36.43 -10.98 35.71
CA SER A 1 -35.79 -11.78 34.65
C SER A 1 -36.09 -11.10 33.33
N ASP A 2 -35.14 -10.32 32.83
CA ASP A 2 -35.30 -9.56 31.59
C ASP A 2 -34.66 -10.37 30.44
N PRO A 3 -35.42 -10.89 29.46
CA PRO A 3 -34.93 -11.86 28.48
C PRO A 3 -34.26 -11.20 27.25
N GLY A 4 -33.82 -9.94 27.34
CA GLY A 4 -33.48 -9.10 26.18
C GLY A 4 -32.00 -8.83 25.86
N LYS A 5 -31.02 -9.46 26.52
CA LYS A 5 -29.59 -9.28 26.19
C LYS A 5 -28.86 -10.62 26.03
N ALA A 6 -29.25 -11.40 25.03
CA ALA A 6 -28.31 -12.35 24.45
C ALA A 6 -27.22 -11.51 23.75
N LEU A 7 -26.07 -11.33 24.40
CA LEU A 7 -24.86 -10.86 23.74
C LEU A 7 -24.63 -11.76 22.53
N ASP A 8 -24.65 -11.18 21.33
CA ASP A 8 -24.29 -11.92 20.13
C ASP A 8 -22.84 -12.35 20.27
N VAL A 9 -22.66 -13.62 20.63
CA VAL A 9 -21.35 -14.23 20.91
C VAL A 9 -20.44 -14.10 19.69
N ASN A 10 -21.01 -14.08 18.48
CA ASN A 10 -20.24 -13.87 17.25
C ASN A 10 -19.76 -12.43 17.11
N ALA A 11 -20.59 -11.44 17.45
CA ALA A 11 -20.19 -10.04 17.45
C ALA A 11 -19.10 -9.75 18.51
N VAL A 12 -19.22 -10.34 19.71
CA VAL A 12 -18.22 -10.22 20.77
C VAL A 12 -16.91 -10.90 20.37
N TYR A 13 -16.98 -12.10 19.78
CA TYR A 13 -15.81 -12.83 19.31
C TYR A 13 -15.09 -12.10 18.15
N SER A 14 -15.86 -11.53 17.22
CA SER A 14 -15.33 -10.69 16.14
C SER A 14 -14.64 -9.45 16.70
N HIS A 15 -15.24 -8.78 17.68
CA HIS A 15 -14.66 -7.57 18.28
C HIS A 15 -13.35 -7.87 19.03
N ILE A 16 -13.30 -8.95 19.82
CA ILE A 16 -12.08 -9.40 20.51
C ILE A 16 -10.99 -9.76 19.48
N THR A 17 -11.36 -10.42 18.38
CA THR A 17 -10.39 -10.79 17.33
C THR A 17 -9.80 -9.57 16.63
N VAL A 18 -10.62 -8.54 16.37
CA VAL A 18 -10.16 -7.27 15.78
C VAL A 18 -9.24 -6.51 16.75
N GLN A 19 -9.60 -6.44 18.03
CA GLN A 19 -8.75 -5.78 19.03
C GLN A 19 -7.40 -6.50 19.16
N LEU A 20 -7.41 -7.82 19.31
CA LEU A 20 -6.18 -8.62 19.35
C LEU A 20 -5.34 -8.45 18.09
N PHE A 21 -5.97 -8.33 16.92
CA PHE A 21 -5.27 -8.04 15.69
C PHE A 21 -4.54 -6.69 15.76
N GLN A 22 -5.24 -5.62 16.17
CA GLN A 22 -4.69 -4.26 16.28
C GLN A 22 -3.53 -4.20 17.29
N ASP A 23 -3.70 -4.79 18.47
CA ASP A 23 -2.66 -4.82 19.52
C ASP A 23 -1.37 -5.50 19.03
N LYS A 24 -1.48 -6.55 18.20
CA LYS A 24 -0.31 -7.26 17.66
C LYS A 24 0.32 -6.53 16.47
N ASP A 25 -0.47 -5.83 15.67
CA ASP A 25 0.04 -4.96 14.61
C ASP A 25 0.86 -3.80 15.19
N GLU A 26 0.36 -3.18 16.25
CA GLU A 26 1.07 -2.14 16.98
C GLU A 26 2.35 -2.66 17.63
N ALA A 27 2.28 -3.80 18.34
CA ALA A 27 3.44 -4.40 18.99
C ALA A 27 4.62 -4.67 18.03
N LEU A 28 4.35 -5.05 16.77
CA LEU A 28 5.39 -5.26 15.75
C LEU A 28 6.21 -4.00 15.47
N SER A 29 5.66 -2.81 15.68
CA SER A 29 6.36 -1.53 15.49
C SER A 29 7.39 -1.25 16.59
N HIS A 30 7.36 -2.03 17.67
CA HIS A 30 8.22 -1.88 18.85
C HIS A 30 9.17 -3.07 19.05
N THR A 31 9.07 -4.13 18.24
CA THR A 31 9.97 -5.29 18.33
C THR A 31 11.28 -5.04 17.59
N GLU A 32 12.38 -5.57 18.13
CA GLU A 32 13.68 -5.56 17.45
C GLU A 32 13.67 -6.46 16.21
N ALA A 33 14.38 -6.03 15.16
CA ALA A 33 14.45 -6.78 13.91
C ALA A 33 15.05 -8.18 14.11
N GLY A 34 14.32 -9.21 13.68
CA GLY A 34 14.77 -10.61 13.80
C GLY A 34 14.59 -11.22 15.20
N SER A 35 14.01 -10.49 16.15
CA SER A 35 13.82 -10.99 17.51
C SER A 35 12.75 -12.09 17.59
N PRO A 36 12.84 -12.98 18.59
CA PRO A 36 11.80 -14.00 18.81
C PRO A 36 10.43 -13.38 19.11
N GLU A 37 10.38 -12.20 19.72
CA GLU A 37 9.15 -11.44 19.99
C GLU A 37 8.46 -11.03 18.70
N MET A 38 9.22 -10.62 17.67
CA MET A 38 8.68 -10.30 16.36
C MET A 38 8.04 -11.54 15.72
N ALA A 39 8.71 -12.69 15.80
CA ALA A 39 8.17 -13.95 15.30
C ALA A 39 6.86 -14.33 16.01
N VAL A 40 6.81 -14.14 17.33
CA VAL A 40 5.60 -14.36 18.14
C VAL A 40 4.48 -13.38 17.77
N CYS A 41 4.79 -12.12 17.47
CA CYS A 41 3.78 -11.14 17.06
C CYS A 41 3.17 -11.51 15.70
N TYR A 42 3.97 -11.87 14.69
CA TYR A 42 3.45 -12.38 13.41
C TYR A 42 2.66 -13.70 13.59
N ALA A 43 3.10 -14.60 14.46
CA ALA A 43 2.39 -15.84 14.78
C ALA A 43 1.03 -15.58 15.44
N ASN A 44 0.92 -14.55 16.28
CA ASN A 44 -0.34 -14.17 16.92
C ASN A 44 -1.25 -13.40 15.95
N ARG A 45 -0.70 -12.47 15.16
CA ARG A 45 -1.46 -11.69 14.16
C ARG A 45 -2.06 -12.59 13.08
N SER A 46 -1.30 -13.59 12.59
CA SER A 46 -1.84 -14.63 11.70
C SER A 46 -2.97 -15.44 12.34
N ALA A 47 -3.03 -15.59 13.67
CA ALA A 47 -4.14 -16.26 14.33
C ALA A 47 -5.42 -15.45 14.20
N ALA A 48 -5.33 -14.15 14.44
CA ALA A 48 -6.46 -13.24 14.29
C ALA A 48 -6.92 -13.15 12.82
N LEU A 49 -5.98 -13.00 11.88
CA LEU A 49 -6.28 -12.97 10.43
C LEU A 49 -6.99 -14.25 9.96
N PHE A 50 -6.58 -15.41 10.46
CA PHE A 50 -7.25 -16.68 10.18
C PHE A 50 -8.71 -16.68 10.66
N HIS A 51 -8.97 -16.20 11.88
CA HIS A 51 -10.33 -16.10 12.41
C HIS A 51 -11.18 -15.04 11.69
N LEU A 52 -10.54 -14.04 11.09
CA LEU A 52 -11.18 -13.04 10.22
C LEU A 52 -11.40 -13.53 8.77
N GLY A 53 -11.00 -14.75 8.43
CA GLY A 53 -11.13 -15.32 7.08
C GLY A 53 -10.15 -14.71 6.04
N GLN A 54 -9.18 -13.91 6.47
CA GLN A 54 -8.17 -13.29 5.62
C GLN A 54 -7.02 -14.27 5.33
N PHE A 55 -7.32 -15.36 4.61
CA PHE A 55 -6.42 -16.50 4.48
C PHE A 55 -5.09 -16.18 3.77
N GLU A 56 -5.10 -15.38 2.69
CA GLU A 56 -3.87 -15.01 1.99
C GLU A 56 -2.94 -14.15 2.86
N ILE A 57 -3.49 -13.14 3.54
CA ILE A 57 -2.72 -12.27 4.45
C ILE A 57 -2.20 -13.10 5.65
N CYS A 58 -2.99 -14.04 6.15
CA CYS A 58 -2.55 -14.99 7.17
C CYS A 58 -1.33 -15.80 6.69
N LEU A 59 -1.32 -16.28 5.43
CA LEU A 59 -0.19 -17.03 4.87
C LEU A 59 1.06 -16.17 4.76
N GLU A 60 0.92 -14.88 4.40
CA GLU A 60 2.04 -13.93 4.37
C GLU A 60 2.69 -13.78 5.75
N ASP A 61 1.89 -13.58 6.80
CA ASP A 61 2.40 -13.48 8.18
C ASP A 61 3.10 -14.75 8.63
N ILE A 62 2.57 -15.93 8.28
CA ILE A 62 3.23 -17.21 8.56
C ILE A 62 4.58 -17.28 7.82
N GLY A 63 4.65 -16.80 6.57
CA GLY A 63 5.90 -16.69 5.83
C GLY A 63 6.91 -15.76 6.52
N ARG A 64 6.46 -14.64 7.08
CA ARG A 64 7.30 -13.70 7.85
C ARG A 64 7.87 -14.34 9.12
N VAL A 65 7.09 -15.16 9.83
CA VAL A 65 7.61 -15.94 10.98
C VAL A 65 8.79 -16.83 10.56
N GLN A 66 8.68 -17.49 9.40
CA GLN A 66 9.73 -18.38 8.89
C GLN A 66 10.99 -17.60 8.49
N GLN A 67 10.84 -16.40 7.93
CA GLN A 67 11.96 -15.53 7.55
C GLN A 67 12.73 -14.99 8.77
N VAL A 68 12.03 -14.69 9.88
CA VAL A 68 12.65 -14.25 11.13
C VAL A 68 13.49 -15.37 11.76
N GLY A 69 13.05 -16.64 11.63
CA GLY A 69 13.85 -17.81 12.00
C GLY A 69 13.96 -18.12 13.51
N SER A 70 13.63 -17.17 14.39
CA SER A 70 13.74 -17.30 15.86
C SER A 70 12.43 -17.66 16.57
N CYS A 71 11.44 -18.23 15.84
CA CYS A 71 10.16 -18.61 16.43
C CYS A 71 10.29 -19.77 17.44
N PRO A 72 9.67 -19.70 18.64
CA PRO A 72 9.66 -20.79 19.60
C PRO A 72 9.14 -22.11 19.01
N GLU A 73 9.87 -23.21 19.19
CA GLU A 73 9.54 -24.53 18.61
C GLU A 73 8.13 -25.01 18.97
N LYS A 74 7.70 -24.73 20.21
CA LYS A 74 6.35 -25.09 20.69
C LYS A 74 5.22 -24.46 19.89
N LEU A 75 5.47 -23.35 19.20
CA LEU A 75 4.47 -22.66 18.37
C LEU A 75 4.44 -23.18 16.93
N LEU A 76 5.53 -23.78 16.44
CA LEU A 76 5.65 -24.17 15.03
C LEU A 76 4.52 -25.11 14.58
N PRO A 77 4.13 -26.16 15.33
CA PRO A 77 3.02 -27.03 14.90
C PRO A 77 1.69 -26.29 14.78
N LYS A 78 1.41 -25.35 15.70
CA LYS A 78 0.18 -24.54 15.65
C LYS A 78 0.14 -23.64 14.41
N ILE A 79 1.27 -23.02 14.09
CA ILE A 79 1.43 -22.13 12.94
C ILE A 79 1.29 -22.92 11.62
N LEU A 80 1.93 -24.08 11.52
CA LEU A 80 1.88 -24.92 10.32
C LEU A 80 0.50 -25.55 10.10
N LEU A 81 -0.21 -25.95 11.17
CA LEU A 81 -1.59 -26.43 11.04
C LEU A 81 -2.53 -25.32 10.55
N ARG A 82 -2.34 -24.08 11.03
CA ARG A 82 -3.05 -22.91 10.50
C ARG A 82 -2.74 -22.67 9.03
N LYS A 83 -1.46 -22.77 8.63
CA LYS A 83 -1.04 -22.67 7.23
C LYS A 83 -1.78 -23.69 6.36
N ALA A 84 -1.81 -24.95 6.77
CA ALA A 84 -2.51 -26.01 6.04
C ALA A 84 -4.01 -25.71 5.89
N GLU A 85 -4.65 -25.24 6.95
CA GLU A 85 -6.08 -24.90 6.91
C GLU A 85 -6.37 -23.70 6.01
N CYS A 86 -5.55 -22.64 6.03
CA CYS A 86 -5.65 -21.55 5.05
C CYS A 86 -5.54 -22.07 3.62
N LEU A 87 -4.57 -22.94 3.34
CA LEU A 87 -4.35 -23.50 2.00
C LEU A 87 -5.52 -24.37 1.54
N LEU A 88 -6.13 -25.15 2.44
CA LEU A 88 -7.35 -25.90 2.14
C LEU A 88 -8.53 -24.98 1.81
N SER A 89 -8.73 -23.91 2.61
CA SER A 89 -9.79 -22.91 2.37
C SER A 89 -9.61 -22.18 1.03
N LEU A 90 -8.37 -22.00 0.57
CA LEU A 90 -8.03 -21.39 -0.71
C LEU A 90 -8.00 -22.39 -1.88
N GLY A 91 -8.26 -23.68 -1.64
CA GLY A 91 -8.21 -24.73 -2.66
C GLY A 91 -6.80 -25.12 -3.12
N ARG A 92 -5.74 -24.65 -2.44
CA ARG A 92 -4.33 -24.94 -2.73
C ARG A 92 -3.92 -26.30 -2.14
N LEU A 93 -4.57 -27.37 -2.62
CA LEU A 93 -4.52 -28.71 -2.03
C LEU A 93 -3.12 -29.33 -1.97
N GLN A 94 -2.28 -29.05 -2.98
CA GLN A 94 -0.93 -29.60 -3.04
C GLN A 94 -0.04 -29.04 -1.92
N GLU A 95 -0.01 -27.72 -1.77
CA GLU A 95 0.74 -27.04 -0.71
C GLU A 95 0.22 -27.41 0.69
N ALA A 96 -1.09 -27.61 0.83
CA ALA A 96 -1.70 -28.07 2.08
C ALA A 96 -1.17 -29.46 2.46
N ALA A 97 -1.07 -30.38 1.50
CA ALA A 97 -0.56 -31.73 1.72
C ALA A 97 0.90 -31.72 2.18
N GLU A 98 1.75 -30.97 1.48
CA GLU A 98 3.16 -30.80 1.84
C GLU A 98 3.33 -30.22 3.24
N THR A 99 2.53 -29.21 3.57
CA THR A 99 2.53 -28.60 4.90
C THR A 99 2.13 -29.61 5.98
N LEU A 100 1.06 -30.38 5.77
CA LEU A 100 0.57 -31.38 6.74
C LEU A 100 1.54 -32.54 6.93
N HIS A 101 2.29 -32.92 5.90
CA HIS A 101 3.33 -33.94 6.01
C HIS A 101 4.48 -33.42 6.89
N GLY A 102 4.99 -32.23 6.60
CA GLY A 102 6.10 -31.63 7.36
C GLY A 102 5.77 -31.25 8.81
N VAL A 103 4.48 -31.14 9.19
CA VAL A 103 4.10 -30.92 10.59
C VAL A 103 4.48 -32.11 11.46
N GLU A 104 4.29 -33.34 10.98
CA GLU A 104 4.48 -34.57 11.76
C GLU A 104 5.89 -34.69 12.35
N GLU A 105 6.89 -34.37 11.55
CA GLU A 105 8.30 -34.40 11.93
C GLU A 105 8.65 -33.39 13.04
N ARG A 106 7.81 -32.36 13.22
CA ARG A 106 8.04 -31.25 14.17
C ARG A 106 7.19 -31.35 15.42
N MET A 107 6.38 -32.39 15.55
CA MET A 107 5.49 -32.58 16.70
C MET A 107 6.18 -33.35 17.83
N SER A 108 6.04 -32.85 19.05
CA SER A 108 6.44 -33.59 20.25
C SER A 108 5.30 -34.47 20.76
N ALA A 109 5.62 -35.52 21.53
CA ALA A 109 4.63 -36.45 22.09
C ALA A 109 3.53 -35.78 22.94
N ASP A 110 3.82 -34.63 23.54
CA ASP A 110 2.90 -33.88 24.40
C ASP A 110 1.82 -33.08 23.62
N GLN A 111 1.94 -32.94 22.29
CA GLN A 111 1.06 -32.13 21.44
C GLN A 111 -0.13 -32.92 20.89
N ARG A 112 -0.87 -33.56 21.80
CA ARG A 112 -2.05 -34.37 21.46
C ARG A 112 -3.16 -33.59 20.70
N PRO A 113 -3.49 -32.33 21.05
CA PRO A 113 -4.51 -31.55 20.33
C PRO A 113 -4.12 -31.27 18.88
N GLU A 114 -2.87 -30.87 18.64
CA GLU A 114 -2.33 -30.60 17.31
C GLU A 114 -2.36 -31.87 16.45
N ALA A 115 -2.11 -33.04 17.05
CA ALA A 115 -2.09 -34.31 16.33
C ALA A 115 -3.51 -34.71 15.90
N ALA A 116 -4.49 -34.45 16.76
CA ALA A 116 -5.90 -34.63 16.42
C ALA A 116 -6.35 -33.67 15.31
N ARG A 117 -5.97 -32.39 15.41
CA ARG A 117 -6.26 -31.38 14.38
C ARG A 117 -5.62 -31.76 13.03
N ARG A 118 -4.37 -32.23 13.03
CA ARG A 118 -3.70 -32.71 11.81
C ARG A 118 -4.49 -33.84 11.12
N ARG A 119 -4.92 -34.85 11.88
CA ARG A 119 -5.71 -35.98 11.34
C ARG A 119 -7.02 -35.51 10.72
N LEU A 120 -7.68 -34.53 11.34
CA LEU A 120 -8.88 -33.92 10.78
C LEU A 120 -8.60 -33.24 9.43
N LEU A 121 -7.56 -32.42 9.36
CA LEU A 121 -7.19 -31.70 8.13
C LEU A 121 -6.78 -32.66 6.99
N LEU A 122 -6.10 -33.77 7.29
CA LEU A 122 -5.81 -34.82 6.31
C LEU A 122 -7.10 -35.45 5.75
N GLY A 123 -8.06 -35.77 6.63
CA GLY A 123 -9.36 -36.28 6.19
C GLY A 123 -10.12 -35.28 5.30
N GLN A 124 -10.05 -33.98 5.61
CA GLN A 124 -10.63 -32.93 4.76
C GLN A 124 -9.92 -32.83 3.40
N LEU A 125 -8.59 -32.89 3.37
CA LEU A 125 -7.80 -32.91 2.14
C LEU A 125 -8.20 -34.07 1.23
N ASP A 126 -8.33 -35.29 1.77
CA ASP A 126 -8.73 -36.47 1.01
C ASP A 126 -10.14 -36.33 0.44
N GLN A 127 -11.07 -35.79 1.24
CA GLN A 127 -12.44 -35.50 0.78
C GLN A 127 -12.45 -34.47 -0.36
N LEU A 128 -11.67 -33.40 -0.25
CA LEU A 128 -11.59 -32.36 -1.28
C LEU A 128 -10.94 -32.88 -2.58
N ARG A 129 -9.86 -33.68 -2.47
CA ARG A 129 -9.24 -34.34 -3.63
C ARG A 129 -10.22 -35.30 -4.32
N ALA A 130 -10.96 -36.09 -3.55
CA ALA A 130 -11.96 -37.00 -4.10
C ALA A 130 -13.10 -36.26 -4.81
N LYS A 131 -13.51 -35.08 -4.32
CA LYS A 131 -14.50 -34.21 -4.98
C LYS A 131 -13.94 -33.63 -6.28
N ALA A 132 -12.73 -33.06 -6.25
CA ALA A 132 -12.07 -32.49 -7.43
C ALA A 132 -11.89 -33.53 -8.56
N CYS A 133 -11.53 -34.78 -8.23
CA CYS A 133 -11.46 -35.87 -9.22
C CYS A 133 -12.83 -36.23 -9.83
N LYS A 134 -13.93 -36.05 -9.10
CA LYS A 134 -15.29 -36.28 -9.62
C LYS A 134 -15.75 -35.13 -10.50
N GLU A 135 -15.46 -33.89 -10.11
CA GLU A 135 -15.79 -32.68 -10.87
C GLU A 135 -14.99 -32.57 -12.16
N SER A 136 -13.69 -32.90 -12.14
CA SER A 136 -12.87 -32.98 -13.35
C SER A 136 -13.39 -34.01 -14.36
N ARG A 137 -13.97 -35.13 -13.90
CA ARG A 137 -14.62 -36.14 -14.76
C ARG A 137 -16.00 -35.71 -15.28
N ALA A 138 -16.64 -34.75 -14.62
CA ALA A 138 -17.92 -34.19 -15.07
C ALA A 138 -17.73 -33.03 -16.06
N PHE A 139 -16.62 -32.30 -15.96
CA PHE A 139 -16.27 -31.18 -16.86
C PHE A 139 -15.81 -31.61 -18.27
N ASP A 140 -15.44 -32.88 -18.46
CA ASP A 140 -15.17 -33.44 -19.80
C ASP A 140 -16.44 -33.54 -20.68
N HIS A 141 -17.64 -33.26 -20.15
CA HIS A 141 -18.92 -33.38 -20.87
C HIS A 141 -19.76 -32.10 -21.01
N LEU A 142 -19.29 -30.94 -20.55
CA LEU A 142 -20.02 -29.67 -20.74
C LEU A 142 -19.03 -28.54 -21.08
N SER A 143 -18.83 -28.32 -22.38
CA SER A 143 -18.15 -27.13 -22.88
C SER A 143 -19.14 -26.01 -23.19
N ALA A 144 -18.67 -24.80 -22.85
CA ALA A 144 -19.16 -23.47 -23.20
C ALA A 144 -20.43 -22.95 -22.46
N ALA A 145 -20.19 -22.22 -21.37
CA ALA A 145 -21.05 -21.12 -20.95
C ALA A 145 -20.43 -19.78 -21.41
N PRO A 146 -21.23 -18.76 -21.79
CA PRO A 146 -20.74 -17.53 -22.39
C PRO A 146 -20.00 -16.66 -21.37
N GLY A 147 -18.86 -16.12 -21.82
CA GLY A 147 -18.01 -15.25 -21.01
C GLY A 147 -18.75 -14.01 -20.51
N GLN A 148 -18.53 -13.68 -19.24
CA GLN A 148 -18.76 -12.33 -18.76
C GLN A 148 -17.91 -11.38 -19.60
N VAL A 149 -18.57 -10.47 -20.31
CA VAL A 149 -17.92 -9.30 -20.91
C VAL A 149 -17.39 -8.46 -19.76
N GLN A 150 -16.12 -8.68 -19.40
CA GLN A 150 -15.36 -7.62 -18.77
C GLN A 150 -15.33 -6.50 -19.81
N LEU A 151 -15.96 -5.34 -19.52
CA LEU A 151 -15.59 -4.13 -20.24
C LEU A 151 -14.09 -3.99 -20.02
N GLY A 152 -13.31 -4.28 -21.07
CA GLY A 152 -11.89 -3.98 -21.06
C GLY A 152 -11.71 -2.49 -20.75
N PRO A 153 -10.55 -2.09 -20.20
CA PRO A 153 -10.23 -0.68 -20.11
C PRO A 153 -10.50 -0.05 -21.48
N GLU A 154 -11.31 1.02 -21.51
CA GLU A 154 -11.47 1.88 -22.69
C GLU A 154 -10.12 2.06 -23.37
N PRO A 155 -10.03 2.05 -24.71
CA PRO A 155 -8.77 2.26 -25.41
C PRO A 155 -8.14 3.58 -24.94
N TRP A 156 -7.08 3.47 -24.15
CA TRP A 156 -6.31 4.61 -23.67
C TRP A 156 -5.12 4.78 -24.61
N GLU A 157 -5.12 5.88 -25.35
CA GLU A 157 -3.98 6.30 -26.15
C GLU A 157 -3.30 7.49 -25.46
N GLU A 158 -2.04 7.29 -25.09
CA GLU A 158 -1.22 8.27 -24.39
C GLU A 158 -0.58 9.24 -25.38
N SER A 159 -0.57 10.52 -25.02
CA SER A 159 0.04 11.59 -25.78
C SER A 159 1.57 11.46 -25.82
N SER A 160 2.16 11.67 -27.00
CA SER A 160 3.62 11.74 -27.15
C SER A 160 4.21 13.03 -26.57
N SER A 161 3.39 14.07 -26.36
CA SER A 161 3.85 15.39 -25.90
C SER A 161 3.70 15.60 -24.40
N VAL A 162 2.80 14.87 -23.73
CA VAL A 162 2.57 14.98 -22.29
C VAL A 162 2.47 13.60 -21.69
N SER A 163 3.48 13.20 -20.92
CA SER A 163 3.49 11.93 -20.21
C SER A 163 2.27 11.83 -19.28
N GLY A 164 1.58 10.69 -19.30
CA GLY A 164 0.40 10.44 -18.48
C GLY A 164 -0.89 11.10 -19.00
N ALA A 165 -0.88 11.86 -20.09
CA ALA A 165 -2.09 12.47 -20.64
C ALA A 165 -2.60 11.73 -21.88
N SER A 166 -3.90 11.79 -22.14
CA SER A 166 -4.52 11.25 -23.35
C SER A 166 -4.23 12.15 -24.56
N VAL A 167 -4.23 11.58 -25.77
CA VAL A 167 -4.23 12.35 -27.04
C VAL A 167 -5.39 13.35 -27.16
N SER A 168 -6.47 13.17 -26.39
CA SER A 168 -7.62 14.09 -26.35
C SER A 168 -7.31 15.44 -25.68
N VAL A 169 -6.14 15.58 -25.07
CA VAL A 169 -5.68 16.84 -24.47
C VAL A 169 -4.28 17.19 -24.99
N SER A 170 -4.02 18.49 -25.09
CA SER A 170 -2.70 19.02 -25.46
C SER A 170 -2.23 20.05 -24.44
N LEU A 171 -0.91 20.18 -24.31
CA LEU A 171 -0.30 21.20 -23.47
C LEU A 171 -0.31 22.56 -24.18
N ASP A 172 -0.71 23.60 -23.46
CA ASP A 172 -0.60 24.99 -23.88
C ASP A 172 -0.03 25.86 -22.74
N PHE A 173 0.38 27.08 -23.09
CA PHE A 173 0.96 28.04 -22.16
C PHE A 173 0.35 29.42 -22.35
N SER A 174 -0.02 30.05 -21.23
CA SER A 174 -0.38 31.46 -21.18
C SER A 174 0.26 32.13 -19.98
N THR A 175 0.49 33.44 -20.06
CA THR A 175 1.08 34.22 -18.96
C THR A 175 0.20 34.25 -17.72
N CYS A 176 -1.12 34.15 -17.86
CA CYS A 176 -2.07 34.20 -16.75
C CYS A 176 -2.32 32.85 -16.07
N LYS A 177 -2.25 31.73 -16.82
CA LYS A 177 -2.49 30.37 -16.27
C LYS A 177 -1.23 29.54 -16.11
N GLY A 178 -0.10 29.99 -16.64
CA GLY A 178 1.08 29.16 -16.83
C GLY A 178 0.82 28.02 -17.82
N ARG A 179 1.46 26.87 -17.59
CA ARG A 179 1.19 25.62 -18.30
C ARG A 179 -0.18 25.08 -17.95
N HIS A 180 -0.95 24.68 -18.94
CA HIS A 180 -2.28 24.11 -18.75
C HIS A 180 -2.64 23.16 -19.89
N LEU A 181 -3.54 22.22 -19.61
CA LEU A 181 -4.08 21.31 -20.60
C LEU A 181 -5.33 21.91 -21.26
N VAL A 182 -5.43 21.75 -22.58
CA VAL A 182 -6.60 22.14 -23.39
C VAL A 182 -7.14 20.92 -24.13
N ALA A 183 -8.45 20.87 -24.36
CA ALA A 183 -9.06 19.81 -25.15
C ALA A 183 -8.61 19.92 -26.62
N ALA A 184 -8.13 18.81 -27.18
CA ALA A 184 -7.74 18.72 -28.59
C ALA A 184 -8.90 18.28 -29.49
N GLU A 185 -9.94 17.71 -28.88
CA GLU A 185 -11.16 17.20 -29.53
C GLU A 185 -12.36 17.32 -28.57
N ASP A 186 -13.56 16.96 -29.05
CA ASP A 186 -14.74 16.82 -28.20
C ASP A 186 -14.59 15.62 -27.26
N ILE A 187 -14.72 15.87 -25.96
CA ILE A 187 -14.50 14.87 -24.90
C ILE A 187 -15.84 14.43 -24.31
N PRO A 188 -16.23 13.15 -24.44
CA PRO A 188 -17.43 12.64 -23.80
C PRO A 188 -17.26 12.53 -22.27
N ALA A 189 -18.37 12.65 -21.55
CA ALA A 189 -18.38 12.50 -20.10
C ALA A 189 -17.89 11.09 -19.68
N GLY A 190 -17.01 11.03 -18.69
CA GLY A 190 -16.43 9.78 -18.19
C GLY A 190 -15.15 9.32 -18.89
N LYS A 191 -14.69 9.99 -19.95
CA LYS A 191 -13.40 9.70 -20.59
C LYS A 191 -12.24 10.03 -19.64
N LEU A 192 -11.31 9.09 -19.48
CA LEU A 192 -10.07 9.34 -18.75
C LEU A 192 -9.22 10.33 -19.56
N LEU A 193 -8.67 11.36 -18.92
CA LEU A 193 -7.85 12.39 -19.59
C LEU A 193 -6.40 12.43 -19.14
N VAL A 194 -6.15 12.21 -17.84
CA VAL A 194 -4.82 12.22 -17.25
C VAL A 194 -4.74 11.08 -16.23
N ARG A 195 -3.63 10.36 -16.26
CA ARG A 195 -3.21 9.39 -15.25
C ARG A 195 -1.73 9.61 -15.00
N GLU A 196 -1.43 10.12 -13.80
CA GLU A 196 -0.07 10.45 -13.40
C GLU A 196 0.20 9.83 -12.02
N GLU A 197 1.36 9.22 -11.85
CA GLU A 197 1.84 8.84 -10.53
C GLU A 197 2.39 10.08 -9.82
N ALA A 198 2.01 10.29 -8.56
CA ALA A 198 2.50 11.42 -7.79
C ALA A 198 4.02 11.41 -7.73
N PHE A 199 4.68 12.48 -8.17
CA PHE A 199 6.14 12.63 -8.10
C PHE A 199 6.65 12.36 -6.67
N VAL A 200 5.94 12.91 -5.69
CA VAL A 200 6.11 12.62 -4.26
C VAL A 200 4.75 12.66 -3.57
N SER A 201 4.55 11.78 -2.59
CA SER A 201 3.39 11.81 -1.69
C SER A 201 3.82 11.67 -0.23
N VAL A 202 3.11 12.30 0.70
CA VAL A 202 3.26 12.15 2.15
C VAL A 202 1.87 11.95 2.76
N LEU A 203 1.73 11.05 3.74
CA LEU A 203 0.47 10.88 4.47
C LEU A 203 0.24 12.08 5.38
N CYS A 204 -0.92 12.72 5.26
CA CYS A 204 -1.30 13.80 6.15
C CYS A 204 -1.69 13.25 7.53
N PRO A 205 -1.07 13.73 8.63
CA PRO A 205 -1.55 13.43 9.97
C PRO A 205 -2.91 14.10 10.16
N GLY A 206 -3.93 13.30 10.50
CA GLY A 206 -5.31 13.77 10.67
C GLY A 206 -6.26 12.61 10.96
N GLU A 207 -7.48 12.96 11.38
CA GLU A 207 -8.55 12.00 11.64
C GLU A 207 -8.90 11.23 10.36
N SER A 208 -9.17 9.94 10.51
CA SER A 208 -9.55 9.10 9.40
C SER A 208 -11.01 9.31 9.03
N LEU A 209 -11.27 9.65 7.76
CA LEU A 209 -12.62 9.68 7.19
C LEU A 209 -13.29 8.29 7.18
N LEU A 210 -12.52 7.21 7.40
CA LEU A 210 -13.01 5.84 7.45
C LEU A 210 -13.73 5.50 8.76
N LEU A 211 -13.68 6.38 9.77
CA LEU A 211 -14.26 6.14 11.10
C LEU A 211 -15.55 6.96 11.38
N GLU A 212 -16.20 7.51 10.36
CA GLU A 212 -17.53 8.12 10.51
C GLU A 212 -18.59 7.03 10.73
N GLY A 213 -18.78 6.59 11.98
CA GLY A 213 -19.87 5.67 12.33
C GLY A 213 -19.72 4.89 13.65
N SER A 214 -18.52 4.78 14.21
CA SER A 214 -18.27 4.11 15.50
C SER A 214 -17.85 5.13 16.56
N ALA A 215 -18.66 6.16 16.76
CA ALA A 215 -18.46 7.15 17.79
C ALA A 215 -19.03 6.65 19.13
N GLN A 216 -18.29 5.80 19.84
CA GLN A 216 -18.35 5.76 21.31
C GLN A 216 -17.10 5.07 21.87
N THR A 217 -16.33 5.89 22.59
CA THR A 217 -15.21 5.58 23.49
C THR A 217 -13.92 5.06 22.84
N LEU A 218 -12.90 5.93 22.82
CA LEU A 218 -11.49 5.65 23.16
C LEU A 218 -10.73 6.98 23.03
N ARG A 219 -10.54 7.69 24.15
CA ARG A 219 -9.61 8.84 24.23
C ARG A 219 -8.20 8.31 24.51
N ASP A 220 -7.22 9.01 23.93
CA ASP A 220 -5.76 8.82 24.02
C ASP A 220 -5.09 7.84 23.02
N GLY A 221 -5.81 7.32 22.01
CA GLY A 221 -5.26 6.35 21.03
C GLY A 221 -5.98 6.27 19.68
N GLN A 222 -6.42 7.39 19.11
CA GLN A 222 -7.02 7.40 17.76
C GLN A 222 -6.00 6.95 16.71
N LEU A 223 -6.32 5.89 15.95
CA LEU A 223 -5.57 5.55 14.74
C LEU A 223 -5.66 6.72 13.74
N ALA A 224 -4.52 7.34 13.46
CA ALA A 224 -4.43 8.39 12.47
C ALA A 224 -4.34 7.78 11.06
N ASN A 225 -4.53 8.60 10.02
CA ASN A 225 -4.33 8.13 8.64
C ASN A 225 -2.94 7.51 8.41
N THR A 226 -1.94 7.96 9.17
CA THR A 226 -0.58 7.40 9.19
C THR A 226 -0.54 5.97 9.72
N ASP A 227 -1.42 5.58 10.63
CA ASP A 227 -1.50 4.20 11.13
C ASP A 227 -2.28 3.27 10.21
N LEU A 228 -3.19 3.84 9.42
CA LEU A 228 -4.14 3.10 8.61
C LEU A 228 -3.71 2.91 7.16
N HIS A 229 -2.67 3.61 6.69
CA HIS A 229 -2.28 3.59 5.29
C HIS A 229 -0.78 3.31 5.11
N CYS A 230 -0.47 2.66 3.99
CA CYS A 230 0.90 2.42 3.57
C CYS A 230 1.60 3.75 3.30
N HIS A 231 2.75 3.97 3.93
CA HIS A 231 3.58 5.18 3.75
C HIS A 231 4.28 5.29 2.39
N HIS A 232 4.03 4.33 1.49
CA HIS A 232 4.50 4.33 0.12
C HIS A 232 3.35 4.45 -0.88
N CYS A 233 2.47 3.45 -0.94
CA CYS A 233 1.42 3.39 -1.96
C CYS A 233 0.07 3.94 -1.50
N LEU A 234 -0.02 4.46 -0.27
CA LEU A 234 -1.23 5.04 0.34
C LEU A 234 -2.43 4.10 0.45
N ARG A 235 -2.29 2.81 0.12
CA ARG A 235 -3.37 1.83 0.30
C ARG A 235 -3.63 1.60 1.79
N PRO A 236 -4.90 1.34 2.17
CA PRO A 236 -5.23 0.94 3.54
C PRO A 236 -4.42 -0.30 3.97
N LEU A 237 -3.98 -0.31 5.22
CA LEU A 237 -3.25 -1.39 5.84
C LEU A 237 -4.22 -2.36 6.49
N LEU A 238 -4.16 -3.61 6.04
CA LEU A 238 -4.83 -4.72 6.72
C LEU A 238 -3.88 -5.53 7.60
N ALA A 239 -2.58 -5.55 7.32
CA ALA A 239 -1.54 -6.16 8.15
C ALA A 239 -0.23 -5.46 7.82
N SER A 240 0.22 -4.59 8.71
CA SER A 240 1.35 -3.70 8.41
C SER A 240 2.69 -4.44 8.45
N VAL A 241 3.63 -3.94 7.66
CA VAL A 241 5.05 -4.24 7.76
C VAL A 241 5.70 -2.96 8.32
N PRO A 242 6.04 -2.92 9.61
CA PRO A 242 6.61 -1.72 10.21
C PRO A 242 8.06 -1.53 9.79
N CYS A 243 8.47 -0.27 9.73
CA CYS A 243 9.88 0.08 9.63
C CYS A 243 10.65 -0.45 10.85
N GLN A 244 11.90 -0.85 10.62
CA GLN A 244 12.79 -1.38 11.66
C GLN A 244 13.66 -0.29 12.30
N GLY A 245 13.70 0.91 11.72
CA GLY A 245 14.47 2.05 12.23
C GLY A 245 13.62 3.14 12.88
N CYS A 246 12.29 3.07 12.78
CA CYS A 246 11.38 4.01 13.44
C CYS A 246 10.02 3.34 13.70
N SER A 247 9.30 3.83 14.71
CA SER A 247 7.93 3.39 15.03
C SER A 247 6.85 4.06 14.17
N TYR A 248 7.23 5.00 13.30
CA TYR A 248 6.30 5.84 12.56
C TYR A 248 5.83 5.20 11.25
N SER A 249 6.76 4.75 10.40
CA SER A 249 6.40 4.34 9.05
C SER A 249 6.00 2.86 8.96
N LYS A 250 4.87 2.62 8.30
CA LYS A 250 4.25 1.32 8.11
C LYS A 250 3.94 1.09 6.63
N TYR A 251 4.08 -0.15 6.15
CA TYR A 251 3.93 -0.51 4.75
C TYR A 251 2.97 -1.69 4.55
N CYS A 252 2.34 -1.79 3.39
CA CYS A 252 1.46 -2.93 3.11
C CYS A 252 2.23 -4.22 2.74
N SER A 253 3.50 -4.10 2.38
CA SER A 253 4.33 -5.24 1.97
C SER A 253 5.83 -4.95 2.14
N PRO A 254 6.68 -5.99 2.19
CA PRO A 254 8.14 -5.83 2.17
C PRO A 254 8.65 -5.10 0.93
N ALA A 255 7.97 -5.26 -0.22
CA ALA A 255 8.31 -4.55 -1.45
C ALA A 255 8.09 -3.04 -1.30
N CYS A 256 6.94 -2.61 -0.76
CA CYS A 256 6.68 -1.20 -0.46
C CYS A 256 7.68 -0.64 0.55
N ALA A 257 8.01 -1.40 1.59
CA ALA A 257 9.02 -0.99 2.58
C ALA A 257 10.39 -0.78 1.94
N GLN A 258 10.82 -1.70 1.07
CA GLN A 258 12.11 -1.63 0.39
C GLN A 258 12.18 -0.48 -0.63
N LEU A 259 11.12 -0.29 -1.42
CA LEU A 259 11.03 0.81 -2.39
C LEU A 259 11.08 2.17 -1.68
N ALA A 260 10.29 2.35 -0.63
CA ALA A 260 10.33 3.56 0.19
C ALA A 260 11.71 3.78 0.82
N TRP A 261 12.30 2.74 1.42
CA TRP A 261 13.62 2.81 2.07
C TRP A 261 14.70 3.31 1.13
N ARG A 262 14.77 2.73 -0.07
CA ARG A 262 15.78 3.07 -1.09
C ARG A 262 15.56 4.46 -1.68
N SER A 263 14.30 4.88 -1.83
CA SER A 263 13.96 6.11 -2.54
C SER A 263 14.03 7.36 -1.65
N TYR A 264 13.55 7.29 -0.40
CA TYR A 264 13.49 8.45 0.49
C TYR A 264 13.57 8.08 1.97
N HIS A 265 12.87 7.03 2.41
CA HIS A 265 12.66 6.78 3.83
C HIS A 265 13.96 6.43 4.57
N GLY A 266 14.95 5.81 3.93
CA GLY A 266 16.25 5.54 4.57
C GLY A 266 16.96 6.82 5.05
N ARG A 267 16.71 7.97 4.41
CA ARG A 267 17.20 9.29 4.84
C ARG A 267 16.26 10.02 5.79
N GLU A 268 14.96 9.71 5.72
CA GLU A 268 13.94 10.31 6.60
C GLU A 268 13.77 9.58 7.94
N CYS A 269 14.17 8.32 8.03
CA CYS A 269 13.82 7.41 9.13
C CYS A 269 14.16 7.98 10.51
N ALA A 270 15.39 8.48 10.67
CA ALA A 270 15.85 9.09 11.93
C ALA A 270 15.24 10.48 12.19
N LEU A 271 14.64 11.10 11.17
CA LEU A 271 14.06 12.43 11.23
C LEU A 271 12.53 12.40 11.39
N GLY A 272 11.90 11.22 11.50
CA GLY A 272 10.45 11.08 11.46
C GLY A 272 9.70 11.99 12.42
N GLY A 273 10.12 12.05 13.69
CA GLY A 273 9.52 12.95 14.69
C GLY A 273 9.68 14.44 14.37
N LEU A 274 10.83 14.83 13.79
CA LEU A 274 11.08 16.20 13.35
C LEU A 274 10.22 16.56 12.14
N LEU A 275 10.14 15.68 11.14
CA LEU A 275 9.33 15.88 9.94
C LEU A 275 7.84 16.01 10.29
N LEU A 276 7.37 15.21 11.25
CA LEU A 276 6.02 15.32 11.78
C LEU A 276 5.76 16.68 12.44
N ALA A 277 6.72 17.16 13.25
CA ALA A 277 6.60 18.44 13.95
C ALA A 277 6.68 19.66 13.00
N LEU A 278 7.47 19.57 11.92
CA LEU A 278 7.60 20.62 10.91
C LEU A 278 6.40 20.70 9.96
N GLY A 279 5.55 19.66 9.92
CA GLY A 279 4.34 19.63 9.11
C GLY A 279 4.53 19.06 7.71
N VAL A 280 3.39 18.86 7.03
CA VAL A 280 3.30 18.09 5.78
C VAL A 280 4.09 18.74 4.65
N PHE A 281 4.04 20.06 4.49
CA PHE A 281 4.78 20.71 3.39
C PHE A 281 6.30 20.62 3.57
N CYS A 282 6.82 20.75 4.79
CA CYS A 282 8.23 20.52 5.04
C CYS A 282 8.63 19.08 4.70
N HIS A 283 7.79 18.09 5.04
CA HIS A 283 8.04 16.70 4.68
C HIS A 283 8.00 16.49 3.16
N VAL A 284 6.98 17.00 2.47
CA VAL A 284 6.87 16.92 1.01
C VAL A 284 8.07 17.59 0.33
N ALA A 285 8.46 18.78 0.77
CA ALA A 285 9.61 19.50 0.22
C ALA A 285 10.92 18.70 0.40
N PHE A 286 11.18 18.19 1.61
CA PHE A 286 12.38 17.39 1.86
C PHE A 286 12.39 16.11 1.01
N ARG A 287 11.28 15.38 0.97
CA ARG A 287 11.14 14.16 0.18
C ARG A 287 11.30 14.43 -1.33
N THR A 288 10.81 15.57 -1.81
CA THR A 288 10.99 16.02 -3.20
C THR A 288 12.47 16.18 -3.54
N VAL A 289 13.27 16.77 -2.65
CA VAL A 289 14.72 16.89 -2.85
C VAL A 289 15.42 15.53 -2.85
N LEU A 290 14.98 14.59 -2.01
CA LEU A 290 15.54 13.24 -1.98
C LEU A 290 15.24 12.45 -3.27
N VAL A 291 13.99 12.52 -3.76
CA VAL A 291 13.54 11.80 -4.96
C VAL A 291 14.11 12.42 -6.24
N ALA A 292 14.10 13.75 -6.37
CA ALA A 292 14.70 14.46 -7.50
C ALA A 292 16.23 14.35 -7.53
N GLY A 293 16.85 14.26 -6.35
CA GLY A 293 18.30 14.25 -6.20
C GLY A 293 18.90 15.66 -6.09
N PHE A 294 19.85 15.81 -5.17
CA PHE A 294 20.39 17.10 -4.79
C PHE A 294 21.12 17.84 -5.92
N ALA A 295 21.74 17.12 -6.86
CA ALA A 295 22.43 17.71 -8.00
C ALA A 295 21.45 18.41 -8.96
N GLU A 296 20.34 17.73 -9.29
CA GLU A 296 19.30 18.27 -10.17
C GLU A 296 18.61 19.48 -9.53
N VAL A 297 18.24 19.36 -8.25
CA VAL A 297 17.63 20.48 -7.51
C VAL A 297 18.54 21.69 -7.48
N LYS A 298 19.84 21.50 -7.18
CA LYS A 298 20.79 22.60 -7.10
C LYS A 298 21.00 23.28 -8.46
N ALA A 299 21.06 22.51 -9.54
CA ALA A 299 21.20 23.05 -10.89
C ALA A 299 20.01 23.96 -11.24
N LEU A 300 18.78 23.48 -11.03
CA LEU A 300 17.57 24.25 -11.33
C LEU A 300 17.40 25.50 -10.46
N VAL A 301 17.77 25.42 -9.18
CA VAL A 301 17.77 26.61 -8.29
C VAL A 301 18.78 27.64 -8.78
N ALA A 302 19.99 27.23 -9.18
CA ALA A 302 21.00 28.14 -9.71
C ALA A 302 20.56 28.80 -11.04
N GLU A 303 19.95 28.03 -11.94
CA GLU A 303 19.33 28.54 -13.19
C GLU A 303 18.29 29.63 -12.87
N SER A 304 17.36 29.35 -11.94
CA SER A 304 16.30 30.30 -11.59
C SER A 304 16.80 31.60 -10.96
N GLN A 305 17.92 31.56 -10.23
CA GLN A 305 18.53 32.74 -9.60
C GLN A 305 19.38 33.54 -10.60
N GLY A 306 19.99 32.88 -11.60
CA GLY A 306 20.73 33.53 -12.68
C GLY A 306 19.84 34.31 -13.65
N ASP A 307 18.63 33.82 -13.92
CA ASP A 307 17.66 34.47 -14.80
C ASP A 307 17.06 35.77 -14.20
N GLY A 308 17.19 35.97 -12.89
CA GLY A 308 16.76 37.20 -12.20
C GLY A 308 17.45 38.49 -12.68
N ALA A 309 18.61 38.38 -13.33
CA ALA A 309 19.32 39.53 -13.93
C ALA A 309 18.98 39.77 -15.41
N ALA A 310 18.36 38.81 -16.10
CA ALA A 310 18.09 38.87 -17.54
C ALA A 310 16.57 38.85 -17.89
N GLY A 311 15.70 38.64 -16.91
CA GLY A 311 14.25 38.44 -17.09
C GLY A 311 13.45 39.62 -17.64
N SER A 312 14.01 40.82 -17.82
CA SER A 312 13.29 41.93 -18.46
C SER A 312 13.43 41.96 -19.99
N ALA A 313 14.34 41.18 -20.58
CA ALA A 313 14.63 41.21 -22.02
C ALA A 313 14.04 40.02 -22.81
N ALA A 314 13.82 38.86 -22.18
CA ALA A 314 13.40 37.64 -22.88
C ALA A 314 11.90 37.58 -23.21
N ALA A 315 11.05 38.36 -22.52
CA ALA A 315 9.60 38.39 -22.77
C ALA A 315 9.20 39.03 -24.10
N ALA A 316 10.10 39.77 -24.76
CA ALA A 316 9.82 40.51 -25.99
C ALA A 316 10.23 39.79 -27.29
N ALA A 317 10.91 38.63 -27.22
CA ALA A 317 11.47 37.96 -28.41
C ALA A 317 10.73 36.67 -28.84
N ALA A 318 9.63 36.29 -28.19
CA ALA A 318 8.90 35.04 -28.48
C ALA A 318 7.82 35.17 -29.57
N GLU A 319 8.04 36.01 -30.59
CA GLU A 319 7.31 35.92 -31.86
C GLU A 319 8.19 35.29 -32.94
N LYS A 320 7.89 34.02 -33.21
CA LYS A 320 8.33 33.14 -34.31
C LYS A 320 9.36 32.06 -33.93
N GLY A 321 8.83 30.83 -33.81
CA GLY A 321 9.59 29.58 -33.88
C GLY A 321 9.83 28.93 -32.51
N SER A 322 8.97 27.97 -32.15
CA SER A 322 8.99 27.19 -30.91
C SER A 322 8.82 28.03 -29.63
N ARG A 323 7.58 28.13 -29.13
CA ARG A 323 7.31 28.64 -27.78
C ARG A 323 7.89 27.63 -26.80
N HIS A 324 9.08 27.90 -26.26
CA HIS A 324 9.62 27.08 -25.17
C HIS A 324 8.67 27.17 -23.98
N ILE A 325 8.07 26.05 -23.62
CA ILE A 325 7.16 25.96 -22.48
C ILE A 325 8.01 25.66 -21.23
N PRO A 326 8.01 26.53 -20.20
CA PRO A 326 8.82 26.32 -19.00
C PRO A 326 8.52 24.98 -18.34
N GLY A 327 9.55 24.20 -17.99
CA GLY A 327 9.40 22.87 -17.39
C GLY A 327 9.37 21.72 -18.39
N CYS A 328 9.17 22.00 -19.68
CA CYS A 328 9.22 21.00 -20.75
C CYS A 328 10.66 20.81 -21.27
N GLU A 329 10.89 19.65 -21.88
CA GLU A 329 12.12 19.33 -22.60
C GLU A 329 12.30 20.23 -23.85
N ALA A 330 13.49 20.20 -24.46
CA ALA A 330 13.81 21.00 -25.65
C ALA A 330 12.90 20.69 -26.86
N ASN A 331 12.35 19.47 -26.91
CA ASN A 331 11.36 19.03 -27.92
C ASN A 331 9.91 19.45 -27.58
N GLY A 332 9.69 20.16 -26.46
CA GLY A 332 8.38 20.58 -25.97
C GLY A 332 7.61 19.52 -25.17
N ARG A 333 8.22 18.36 -24.89
CA ARG A 333 7.59 17.27 -24.13
C ARG A 333 7.56 17.57 -22.64
N ASP A 334 6.43 17.32 -21.99
CA ASP A 334 6.36 17.21 -20.53
C ASP A 334 6.66 15.77 -20.10
N GLY A 335 7.85 15.56 -19.53
CA GLY A 335 8.36 14.25 -19.16
C GLY A 335 7.99 13.79 -17.75
N GLY A 336 7.27 14.60 -16.96
CA GLY A 336 7.02 14.29 -15.54
C GLY A 336 8.29 14.36 -14.67
N SER A 337 9.29 15.14 -15.09
CA SER A 337 10.56 15.31 -14.39
C SER A 337 10.46 16.30 -13.23
N TYR A 338 11.48 16.36 -12.37
CA TYR A 338 11.52 17.39 -11.34
C TYR A 338 11.54 18.81 -11.93
N ARG A 339 12.15 19.02 -13.10
CA ARG A 339 12.07 20.29 -13.84
C ARG A 339 10.62 20.68 -14.17
N ALA A 340 9.79 19.71 -14.54
CA ALA A 340 8.37 19.94 -14.75
C ALA A 340 7.72 20.37 -13.42
N VAL A 341 7.96 19.66 -12.32
CA VAL A 341 7.39 20.04 -11.00
C VAL A 341 7.84 21.42 -10.53
N PHE A 342 9.15 21.72 -10.63
CA PHE A 342 9.77 22.98 -10.21
C PHE A 342 9.18 24.21 -10.94
N SER A 343 8.74 24.02 -12.19
CA SER A 343 8.20 25.08 -13.04
C SER A 343 6.68 25.26 -12.89
N LEU A 344 6.04 24.60 -11.91
CA LEU A 344 4.61 24.78 -11.62
C LEU A 344 4.38 25.99 -10.72
N LEU A 345 3.22 26.64 -10.90
CA LEU A 345 2.76 27.67 -9.98
C LEU A 345 2.28 27.01 -8.68
N PRO A 346 2.83 27.39 -7.51
CA PRO A 346 2.56 26.67 -6.25
C PRO A 346 1.14 26.88 -5.72
N HIS A 347 0.46 27.96 -6.11
CA HIS A 347 -0.89 28.37 -5.64
C HIS A 347 -1.11 28.28 -4.10
N ALA A 348 -0.02 28.29 -3.32
CA ALA A 348 -0.02 28.01 -1.88
C ALA A 348 -0.82 29.04 -1.05
N ASP A 349 -1.04 30.23 -1.60
CA ASP A 349 -1.80 31.31 -0.95
C ASP A 349 -3.24 30.92 -0.61
N ARG A 350 -3.79 29.90 -1.29
CA ARG A 350 -5.16 29.40 -1.07
C ARG A 350 -5.26 28.24 -0.06
N HIS A 351 -4.13 27.76 0.48
CA HIS A 351 -4.12 26.63 1.40
C HIS A 351 -4.39 27.07 2.84
N SER A 352 -5.06 26.25 3.64
CA SER A 352 -5.30 26.53 5.07
C SER A 352 -3.97 26.62 5.83
N PRO A 353 -3.90 27.42 6.92
CA PRO A 353 -2.69 27.47 7.76
C PRO A 353 -2.33 26.12 8.39
N SER A 354 -3.30 25.24 8.60
CA SER A 354 -3.08 23.89 9.16
C SER A 354 -2.31 22.95 8.25
N LEU A 355 -2.23 23.24 6.95
CA LEU A 355 -1.41 22.50 6.01
C LEU A 355 -0.02 23.12 5.86
N ARG A 356 0.16 24.38 6.28
CA ARG A 356 1.36 25.20 6.06
C ARG A 356 2.53 24.88 6.97
#